data_AF-A0A2R7SDL8-F1
#
_entry.id   AF-A0A2R7SDL8-F1
#
_cell.length_a   1.000
_cell.length_b   1.000
_cell.length_c   1.000
_cell.angle_alpha   90.00
_cell.angle_beta   90.00
_cell.angle_gamma   90.00
#
_symmetry.space_group_name_H-M   'P 1'
#
loop_
_entity.id
_entity.type
_entity.pdbx_description
1 polymer ?
#
loop_
_entity_poly.entity_id
_entity_poly.type
_entity_poly.pdbx_seq_one_letter_code
_entity_poly.pdbx_strand_id
1 'polypeptide(L)'
;MNATPPRHFKYYDLIMAAFVCVLLCSNLIGAAKQAQMTLPFFGTVTYGADLFFFPISYIFGDILTEVYGYGRDRRVVWAGFGALLFSVFMAYVVVHQPPADTPFMAVYQPQLE
;
A
#
# COMPACT_ATOMS: atom_id res chain seq x y z
N MET A 1 34.49 18.86 19.94
CA MET A 1 33.50 17.82 19.61
C MET A 1 33.31 17.83 18.10
N ASN A 2 33.96 16.91 17.38
CA ASN A 2 33.82 16.84 15.93
C ASN A 2 32.44 16.26 15.61
N ALA A 3 31.58 17.07 15.02
CA ALA A 3 30.30 16.59 14.52
C ALA A 3 30.57 15.59 13.39
N THR A 4 30.25 14.32 13.61
CA THR A 4 30.28 13.30 12.57
C THR A 4 29.39 13.78 11.41
N PRO A 5 29.89 13.82 10.17
CA PRO A 5 29.10 14.30 9.04
C PRO A 5 27.80 13.50 8.92
N PRO A 6 26.66 14.13 8.58
CA PRO A 6 25.39 13.44 8.46
C PRO A 6 25.54 12.31 7.44
N ARG A 7 25.36 11.07 7.89
CA ARG A 7 25.46 9.87 7.06
C ARG A 7 24.39 9.98 5.97
N HIS A 8 24.81 10.29 4.74
CA HIS A 8 23.92 10.44 3.60
C HIS A 8 23.58 9.06 3.05
N PHE A 9 22.39 8.59 3.39
CA PHE A 9 21.89 7.33 2.88
C PHE A 9 21.37 7.52 1.47
N LYS A 10 22.06 6.95 0.47
CA LYS A 10 21.68 7.11 -0.95
C LYS A 10 20.34 6.47 -1.33
N TYR A 11 19.88 5.48 -0.57
CA TYR A 11 18.70 4.68 -0.93
C TYR A 11 17.48 4.91 -0.02
N TYR A 12 17.60 5.79 0.97
CA TYR A 12 16.52 6.03 1.94
C TYR A 12 15.23 6.50 1.25
N ASP A 13 15.33 7.47 0.34
CA ASP A 13 14.15 8.03 -0.35
C ASP A 13 13.50 7.01 -1.30
N LEU A 14 14.31 6.16 -1.94
CA LEU A 14 13.80 5.08 -2.80
C LEU A 14 13.08 4.01 -2.00
N ILE A 15 13.61 3.62 -0.85
CA ILE A 15 12.99 2.65 0.06
C ILE A 15 11.71 3.22 0.67
N MET A 16 11.71 4.50 1.05
CA MET A 16 10.51 5.21 1.49
C MET A 16 9.44 5.17 0.41
N ALA A 17 9.77 5.56 -0.83
CA ALA A 17 8.81 5.55 -1.95
C ALA A 17 8.30 4.12 -2.24
N ALA A 18 9.18 3.12 -2.20
CA ALA A 18 8.82 1.72 -2.38
C ALA A 18 7.86 1.24 -1.27
N PHE A 19 8.14 1.55 0.00
CA PHE A 19 7.26 1.21 1.12
C PHE A 19 5.88 1.85 0.96
N VAL A 20 5.82 3.15 0.65
CA VAL A 20 4.55 3.86 0.44
C VAL A 20 3.77 3.26 -0.74
N CYS A 21 4.46 2.89 -1.82
CA CYS A 21 3.87 2.21 -2.96
C CYS A 21 3.27 0.85 -2.58
N VAL A 22 4.02 0.02 -1.84
CA VAL A 22 3.53 -1.29 -1.35
C VAL A 22 2.33 -1.10 -0.44
N LEU A 23 2.38 -0.13 0.47
CA LEU A 23 1.29 0.18 1.39
C LEU A 23 0.01 0.60 0.64
N LEU A 24 0.13 1.48 -0.36
CA LEU A 24 -1.00 1.88 -1.21
C LEU A 24 -1.56 0.68 -2.01
N CYS A 25 -0.69 -0.08 -2.68
CA CYS A 25 -1.10 -1.25 -3.45
C CYS A 25 -1.78 -2.31 -2.57
N SER A 26 -1.30 -2.52 -1.35
CA SER A 26 -1.94 -3.44 -0.39
C SER A 26 -3.37 -3.00 -0.05
N ASN A 27 -3.59 -1.70 0.17
CA ASN A 27 -4.90 -1.17 0.54
C ASN A 27 -5.87 -1.05 -0.65
N LEU A 28 -5.38 -0.87 -1.87
CA LEU A 28 -6.22 -0.72 -3.07
C LEU A 28 -6.45 -2.05 -3.81
N ILE A 29 -5.38 -2.79 -4.08
CA ILE A 29 -5.42 -4.02 -4.88
C ILE A 29 -5.69 -5.22 -3.98
N GLY A 30 -5.00 -5.28 -2.84
CA GLY A 30 -5.13 -6.38 -1.88
C GLY A 30 -6.55 -6.53 -1.34
N ALA A 31 -7.16 -5.42 -0.94
CA ALA A 31 -8.53 -5.40 -0.43
C ALA A 31 -9.60 -5.72 -1.50
N ALA A 32 -9.38 -5.30 -2.75
CA ALA A 32 -10.36 -5.47 -3.82
C ALA A 32 -10.39 -6.89 -4.42
N LYS A 33 -9.32 -7.68 -4.27
CA LYS A 33 -9.19 -8.98 -4.92
C LYS A 33 -9.11 -10.13 -3.93
N GLN A 34 -10.09 -11.02 -4.02
CA GLN A 34 -10.02 -12.35 -3.42
C GLN A 34 -9.48 -13.35 -4.45
N ALA A 35 -8.49 -14.14 -4.06
CA ALA A 35 -7.89 -15.20 -4.83
C ALA A 35 -8.27 -16.56 -4.26
N GLN A 36 -8.29 -17.58 -5.10
CA GLN A 36 -8.52 -18.96 -4.69
C GLN A 36 -7.31 -19.81 -5.03
N MET A 37 -6.91 -20.66 -4.09
CA MET A 37 -5.88 -21.67 -4.32
C MET A 37 -6.40 -23.05 -3.92
N THR A 38 -6.37 -23.98 -4.87
CA THR A 38 -6.67 -25.39 -4.63
C THR A 38 -5.44 -26.07 -4.06
N LEU A 39 -5.49 -26.41 -2.78
CA LEU A 39 -4.44 -27.13 -2.08
C LEU A 39 -4.72 -28.65 -2.13
N PRO A 40 -3.69 -29.49 -2.34
CA PRO A 40 -3.85 -30.94 -2.52
C PRO A 40 -4.46 -31.66 -1.30
N PHE A 41 -4.35 -31.09 -0.09
CA PHE A 41 -4.87 -31.69 1.14
C PHE A 41 -5.99 -30.89 1.82
N PHE A 42 -6.15 -29.61 1.47
CA PHE A 42 -7.06 -28.68 2.15
C PHE A 42 -8.23 -28.22 1.27
N GLY A 43 -8.28 -28.66 0.00
CA GLY A 43 -9.30 -28.22 -0.94
C GLY A 43 -9.08 -26.77 -1.42
N THR A 44 -10.14 -26.16 -1.94
CA THR A 44 -10.10 -24.76 -2.42
C THR A 44 -10.14 -23.80 -1.24
N VAL A 45 -9.06 -23.03 -1.06
CA VAL A 45 -8.96 -21.99 -0.05
C VAL A 45 -9.04 -20.62 -0.70
N THR A 46 -9.97 -19.80 -0.23
CA THR A 46 -10.09 -18.38 -0.63
C THR A 46 -9.28 -17.51 0.32
N TYR A 47 -8.46 -16.62 -0.22
CA TYR A 47 -7.64 -15.69 0.54
C TYR A 47 -7.61 -14.32 -0.14
N GLY A 48 -7.39 -13.26 0.63
CA GLY A 48 -7.22 -11.92 0.08
C GLY A 48 -5.85 -11.76 -0.60
N ALA A 49 -5.79 -10.97 -1.67
CA ALA A 49 -4.53 -10.72 -2.37
C ALA A 49 -3.52 -9.91 -1.53
N ASP A 50 -3.97 -9.27 -0.45
CA ASP A 50 -3.15 -8.58 0.56
C ASP A 50 -2.12 -9.52 1.21
N LEU A 51 -2.38 -10.83 1.25
CA LEU A 51 -1.44 -11.83 1.75
C LEU A 51 -0.07 -11.78 1.05
N PHE A 52 0.00 -11.34 -0.20
CA PHE A 52 1.28 -11.18 -0.92
C PHE A 52 2.00 -9.87 -0.58
N PHE A 53 1.25 -8.81 -0.27
CA PHE A 53 1.82 -7.50 0.05
C PHE A 53 2.35 -7.44 1.48
N PHE A 54 1.75 -8.23 2.38
CA PHE A 54 2.09 -8.23 3.80
C PHE A 54 3.53 -8.69 4.10
N PRO A 55 4.06 -9.78 3.53
CA PRO A 55 5.48 -10.14 3.70
C PRO A 55 6.43 -9.09 3.14
N ILE A 56 6.06 -8.46 2.02
CA ILE A 56 6.88 -7.44 1.37
C ILE A 56 6.96 -6.19 2.25
N SER A 57 5.84 -5.75 2.81
CA SER A 57 5.82 -4.57 3.70
C SER A 57 6.63 -4.79 4.97
N TYR A 58 6.65 -6.01 5.53
CA TYR A 58 7.52 -6.35 6.66
C TYR A 58 9.00 -6.23 6.33
N ILE A 59 9.45 -6.74 5.18
CA ILE A 59 10.86 -6.62 4.76
C ILE A 59 11.26 -5.15 4.71
N PHE A 60 10.39 -4.29 4.16
CA PHE A 60 10.66 -2.85 4.16
C PHE A 60 10.67 -2.25 5.57
N GLY A 61 9.73 -2.63 6.43
CA GLY A 61 9.67 -2.19 7.83
C GLY A 61 10.91 -2.56 8.64
N ASP A 62 11.37 -3.81 8.49
CA ASP A 62 12.59 -4.30 9.14
C ASP A 62 13.81 -3.53 8.64
N ILE A 63 13.96 -3.34 7.32
CA ILE A 63 15.05 -2.53 6.75
C ILE A 63 15.00 -1.09 7.27
N LEU A 64 13.82 -0.47 7.34
CA LEU A 64 13.65 0.90 7.82
C LEU A 64 14.06 1.06 9.29
N THR A 65 13.64 0.12 10.13
CA THR A 65 13.90 0.17 11.57
C THR A 65 15.32 -0.26 11.94
N GLU A 66 15.87 -1.28 11.27
CA GLU A 66 17.21 -1.83 11.56
C GLU A 66 18.35 -1.05 10.88
N VAL A 67 18.18 -0.60 9.63
CA VAL A 67 19.25 0.08 8.86
C VAL A 67 19.21 1.59 9.04
N TYR A 68 18.02 2.18 9.00
CA TYR A 68 17.85 3.64 9.01
C TYR A 68 17.47 4.20 10.38
N GLY A 69 16.99 3.34 11.28
CA GLY A 69 16.66 3.65 12.66
C GLY A 69 15.27 4.29 12.83
N TYR A 70 14.76 4.19 14.06
CA TYR A 70 13.41 4.62 14.45
C TYR A 70 13.03 6.06 14.05
N GLY A 71 13.97 7.00 14.19
CA GLY A 71 13.70 8.42 13.91
C GLY A 71 13.41 8.71 12.43
N ARG A 72 13.96 7.92 11.51
CA ARG A 72 13.70 8.03 10.08
C ARG A 72 12.49 7.18 9.68
N ASP A 73 12.39 5.97 10.20
CA ASP A 73 11.24 5.09 10.00
C ASP A 73 9.90 5.80 10.29
N ARG A 74 9.81 6.52 11.42
CA ARG A 74 8.62 7.34 11.75
C ARG A 74 8.21 8.29 10.61
N ARG A 75 9.16 8.92 9.91
CA ARG A 75 8.84 9.83 8.79
C ARG A 75 8.23 9.07 7.61
N VAL A 76 8.74 7.87 7.32
CA VAL A 76 8.22 7.00 6.27
C VAL A 76 6.80 6.55 6.61
N VAL A 77 6.55 6.17 7.85
CA VAL A 77 5.21 5.83 8.33
C VAL A 77 4.24 7.01 8.17
N TRP A 78 4.62 8.21 8.58
CA TRP A 78 3.79 9.40 8.38
C TRP A 78 3.54 9.73 6.90
N ALA A 79 4.54 9.53 6.03
CA ALA A 79 4.36 9.69 4.59
C ALA A 79 3.36 8.65 4.03
N GLY A 80 3.44 7.40 4.48
CA GLY A 80 2.50 6.35 4.12
C GLY A 80 1.06 6.65 4.57
N PHE A 81 0.89 7.09 5.82
CA PHE A 81 -0.42 7.53 6.32
C PHE A 81 -0.98 8.71 5.52
N GLY A 82 -0.13 9.71 5.20
CA GLY A 82 -0.54 10.84 4.36
C GLY A 82 -0.99 10.41 2.96
N ALA A 83 -0.28 9.46 2.35
CA ALA A 83 -0.64 8.91 1.05
C ALA A 83 -1.96 8.13 1.10
N LEU A 84 -2.19 7.34 2.14
CA LEU A 84 -3.46 6.63 2.34
C LEU A 84 -4.62 7.60 2.56
N LEU A 85 -4.43 8.64 3.38
CA LEU A 85 -5.45 9.66 3.60
C LEU A 85 -5.83 10.37 2.29
N PHE A 86 -4.82 10.72 1.49
CA PHE A 86 -5.04 11.29 0.16
C PHE A 86 -5.79 10.31 -0.76
N SER A 87 -5.43 9.03 -0.75
CA SER A 87 -6.11 7.99 -1.52
C SER A 87 -7.60 7.88 -1.13
N VAL A 88 -7.91 7.86 0.16
CA VAL A 88 -9.30 7.82 0.66
C VAL A 88 -10.06 9.08 0.27
N PHE A 89 -9.44 10.25 0.40
CA PHE A 89 -10.04 11.51 -0.01
C PHE A 89 -10.37 11.53 -1.51
N MET A 90 -9.44 11.10 -2.36
CA MET A 90 -9.67 11.01 -3.80
C MET A 90 -10.76 10.00 -4.15
N ALA A 91 -10.77 8.82 -3.51
CA ALA A 91 -11.84 7.84 -3.69
C ALA A 91 -13.21 8.41 -3.30
N TYR A 92 -13.30 9.12 -2.17
CA TYR A 92 -14.51 9.80 -1.74
C TYR A 92 -15.01 10.80 -2.78
N VAL A 93 -14.12 11.67 -3.28
CA VAL A 93 -14.48 12.68 -4.30
C VAL A 93 -14.99 12.01 -5.58
N VAL A 94 -14.28 10.97 -6.06
CA VAL A 94 -14.60 10.30 -7.34
C VAL A 94 -15.94 9.55 -7.26
N VAL A 95 -16.22 8.83 -6.17
CA VAL A 95 -17.47 8.06 -6.02
C VAL A 95 -18.70 8.99 -5.95
N HIS A 96 -18.55 10.22 -5.47
CA HIS A 96 -19.66 11.19 -5.41
C HIS A 96 -19.90 11.94 -6.73
N GLN A 97 -19.07 11.75 -7.76
CA GLN A 97 -19.33 12.37 -9.06
C GLN A 97 -20.43 11.61 -9.80
N PRO A 98 -21.29 12.31 -10.57
CA PRO A 98 -22.31 11.64 -11.35
C PRO A 98 -21.65 10.71 -12.39
N PRO A 99 -22.08 9.44 -12.49
CA PRO A 99 -21.57 8.55 -13.51
C PRO A 99 -21.97 9.05 -14.89
N ALA A 100 -21.12 8.81 -15.89
CA ALA A 100 -21.47 9.10 -17.28
C ALA A 100 -22.60 8.17 -17.74
N ASP A 101 -23.59 8.70 -18.46
CA ASP A 101 -24.71 7.93 -19.01
C ASP A 101 -24.26 7.09 -20.22
N THR A 102 -23.55 6.00 -19.93
CA THR A 102 -23.01 5.07 -20.91
C THR A 102 -23.29 3.63 -20.49
N PRO A 103 -23.50 2.69 -21.44
CA PRO A 103 -23.73 1.29 -21.11
C PRO A 103 -22.60 0.65 -20.31
N PHE A 104 -21.36 1.11 -20.49
CA PHE A 104 -20.21 0.65 -19.70
C PHE A 104 -20.34 1.04 -18.23
N MET A 105 -20.65 2.32 -17.95
CA MET A 105 -20.79 2.81 -16.58
C MET A 105 -22.04 2.24 -15.88
N ALA A 106 -23.10 1.91 -16.62
CA ALA A 106 -24.26 1.21 -16.05
C ALA A 106 -23.92 -0.16 -15.43
N VAL A 107 -22.89 -0.84 -15.96
CA VAL A 107 -22.39 -2.12 -15.43
C VAL A 107 -21.30 -1.91 -14.38
N TYR A 108 -20.45 -0.91 -14.56
CA TYR A 108 -19.27 -0.68 -13.72
C TYR A 108 -19.57 0.06 -12.41
N GLN A 109 -20.45 1.05 -12.43
CA GLN A 109 -20.75 1.91 -11.28
C GLN A 109 -21.22 1.12 -10.03
N PRO A 110 -22.10 0.10 -10.13
CA PRO A 110 -22.53 -0.68 -8.97
C PRO A 110 -21.42 -1.51 -8.30
N GLN A 111 -20.24 -1.61 -8.91
CA GLN A 111 -19.09 -2.33 -8.36
C GLN A 111 -18.13 -1.38 -7.61
N LEU A 112 -18.31 -0.07 -7.77
CA LEU A 112 -17.54 0.98 -7.13
C LEU A 112 -18.18 1.52 -5.85
N GLU A 113 -19.52 1.43 -5.75
CA GLU A 113 -20.36 1.86 -4.61
C GLU A 113 -20.54 0.73 -3.58
#